data_AF-A0A8H5J1S4-F1
#
_entry.id   AF-A0A8H5J1S4-F1
#
_cell.length_a   1.000
_cell.length_b   1.000
_cell.length_c   1.000
_cell.angle_alpha   90.00
_cell.angle_beta   90.00
_cell.angle_gamma   90.00
#
_symmetry.space_group_name_H-M   'P 1'
#
loop_
_entity.id
_entity.type
_entity.pdbx_description
1 polymer ?
#
loop_
_entity_poly.entity_id
_entity_poly.type
_entity_poly.pdbx_seq_one_letter_code
_entity_poly.pdbx_strand_id
1 'polypeptide(L)'
;MEPTTHGFIRNAVDALLILEACLQGRLLHTSRAPLPEEARSVVHDGAIFVYKVESSGIYEWRDHHQWHDEFVLGDFRVSCQADIDSASLVGRLIRQRILLYWNGLEHHVISYLQMDTLRRIVSEGMETPHDFDHIQIRDGLVEVQLQLLYSVAYSPWYGWTLA
;
A
#
# COMPACT_ATOMS: atom_id res chain seq x y z
N MET A 1 -4.91 16.23 7.55
CA MET A 1 -4.65 14.82 7.92
C MET A 1 -3.16 14.54 7.81
N GLU A 2 -2.68 13.42 8.33
CA GLU A 2 -1.27 13.03 8.23
C GLU A 2 -1.14 11.59 7.73
N PRO A 3 -0.05 11.24 7.02
CA PRO A 3 0.27 9.86 6.69
C PRO A 3 0.41 9.00 7.94
N THR A 4 0.05 7.72 7.81
CA THR A 4 0.27 6.73 8.87
C THR A 4 1.76 6.59 9.20
N THR A 5 2.61 6.63 8.16
CA THR A 5 4.07 6.69 8.30
C THR A 5 4.68 7.21 6.99
N HIS A 6 6.00 7.35 6.97
CA HIS A 6 6.77 7.73 5.80
C HIS A 6 7.83 6.67 5.48
N GLY A 7 8.04 6.38 4.20
CA GLY A 7 9.04 5.42 3.75
C GLY A 7 8.72 4.80 2.41
N PHE A 8 9.31 3.64 2.14
CA PHE A 8 9.09 2.89 0.91
C PHE A 8 8.73 1.44 1.22
N ILE A 9 7.71 0.92 0.55
CA ILE A 9 7.25 -0.46 0.67
C ILE A 9 7.82 -1.25 -0.50
N ARG A 10 8.79 -2.13 -0.24
CA ARG A 10 9.46 -2.91 -1.29
C ARG A 10 8.69 -4.17 -1.65
N ASN A 11 8.08 -4.79 -0.64
CA ASN A 11 7.41 -6.08 -0.75
C ASN A 11 6.28 -6.21 0.28
N ALA A 12 5.55 -7.33 0.23
CA ALA A 12 4.45 -7.58 1.16
C ALA A 12 4.91 -7.65 2.63
N VAL A 13 6.15 -8.04 2.92
CA VAL A 13 6.68 -8.09 4.29
C VAL A 13 6.78 -6.70 4.91
N ASP A 14 7.26 -5.70 4.15
CA ASP A 14 7.27 -4.31 4.61
C ASP A 14 5.84 -3.82 4.92
N ALA A 15 4.87 -4.15 4.06
CA ALA A 15 3.46 -3.79 4.30
C ALA A 15 2.88 -4.49 5.54
N LEU A 16 3.25 -5.75 5.78
CA LEU A 16 2.86 -6.50 6.98
C LEU A 16 3.48 -5.90 8.25
N LEU A 17 4.74 -5.44 8.21
CA LEU A 17 5.37 -4.75 9.34
C LEU A 17 4.62 -3.46 9.70
N ILE A 18 4.27 -2.66 8.69
CA ILE A 18 3.50 -1.42 8.89
C ILE A 18 2.11 -1.74 9.45
N LEU A 19 1.43 -2.75 8.91
CA LEU A 19 0.13 -3.18 9.44
C LEU A 19 0.25 -3.67 10.88
N GLU A 20 1.23 -4.50 11.20
CA GLU A 20 1.49 -4.98 12.57
C GLU A 20 1.74 -3.80 13.51
N ALA A 21 2.50 -2.79 13.11
CA ALA A 21 2.69 -1.56 13.88
C ALA A 21 1.36 -0.85 14.18
N CYS A 22 0.45 -0.79 13.21
CA CYS A 22 -0.89 -0.25 13.42
C CYS A 22 -1.72 -1.12 14.37
N LEU A 23 -1.65 -2.45 14.25
CA LEU A 23 -2.36 -3.39 15.13
C LEU A 23 -1.83 -3.37 16.57
N GLN A 24 -0.57 -3.00 16.77
CA GLN A 24 0.05 -2.77 18.08
C GLN A 24 -0.24 -1.38 18.64
N GLY A 25 -0.89 -0.50 17.88
CA GLY A 25 -1.17 0.89 18.26
C GLY A 25 0.05 1.81 18.23
N ARG A 26 1.16 1.39 17.60
CA ARG A 26 2.37 2.21 17.41
C ARG A 26 2.20 3.22 16.28
N LEU A 27 1.48 2.81 15.24
CA LEU A 27 1.02 3.67 14.15
C LEU A 27 -0.51 3.77 14.18
N LEU A 28 -1.05 4.84 13.60
CA LEU A 28 -2.50 5.05 13.57
C LEU A 28 -3.05 4.76 12.16
N HIS A 29 -4.14 3.99 12.13
CA HIS A 29 -4.94 3.87 10.92
C HIS A 29 -5.49 5.24 10.51
N THR A 30 -5.43 5.52 9.22
CA THR A 30 -6.09 6.65 8.59
C THR A 30 -7.61 6.49 8.71
N SER A 31 -8.28 7.50 9.27
CA SER A 31 -9.71 7.48 9.56
C SER A 31 -10.58 7.99 8.41
N ARG A 32 -10.01 8.69 7.43
CA ARG A 32 -10.71 9.24 6.26
C ARG A 32 -9.75 9.46 5.09
N ALA A 33 -10.28 9.47 3.86
CA ALA A 33 -9.50 9.84 2.68
C ALA A 33 -9.12 11.35 2.69
N PRO A 34 -8.09 11.75 1.92
CA PRO A 34 -7.73 13.15 1.71
C PRO A 34 -8.89 13.99 1.16
N LEU A 35 -9.00 15.21 1.69
CA LEU A 35 -9.86 16.24 1.08
C LEU A 35 -9.13 16.88 -0.11
N PRO A 36 -9.86 17.42 -1.10
CA PRO A 36 -9.26 18.05 -2.28
C PRO A 36 -8.21 19.13 -1.95
N GLU A 37 -8.46 19.92 -0.91
CA GLU A 37 -7.63 21.05 -0.49
C GLU A 37 -6.29 20.63 0.13
N GLU A 38 -6.26 19.47 0.81
CA GLU A 38 -5.05 18.96 1.48
C GLU A 38 -4.36 17.84 0.68
N ALA A 39 -5.01 17.27 -0.34
CA ALA A 39 -4.48 16.14 -1.09
C ALA A 39 -3.09 16.42 -1.66
N ARG A 40 -2.85 17.63 -2.17
CA ARG A 40 -1.55 18.05 -2.71
C ARG A 40 -0.44 18.12 -1.66
N SER A 41 -0.78 18.38 -0.40
CA SER A 41 0.20 18.48 0.68
C SER A 41 0.44 17.17 1.41
N VAL A 42 -0.55 16.25 1.44
CA VAL A 42 -0.45 14.97 2.16
C VAL A 42 -0.06 13.79 1.27
N VAL A 43 -0.36 13.87 -0.03
CA VAL A 43 -0.03 12.82 -1.01
C VAL A 43 1.27 13.23 -1.70
N HIS A 44 2.39 12.85 -1.11
CA HIS A 44 3.73 13.20 -1.57
C HIS A 44 4.68 12.00 -1.51
N ASP A 45 5.92 12.20 -1.95
CA ASP A 45 6.96 11.18 -1.91
C ASP A 45 7.12 10.57 -0.51
N GLY A 46 7.10 9.25 -0.45
CA GLY A 46 7.24 8.47 0.77
C GLY A 46 5.99 8.39 1.65
N ALA A 47 4.89 9.07 1.33
CA ALA A 47 3.69 9.03 2.18
C ALA A 47 3.03 7.64 2.15
N ILE A 48 2.75 7.07 3.33
CA ILE A 48 2.08 5.77 3.48
C ILE A 48 0.82 5.92 4.33
N PHE A 49 -0.29 5.40 3.85
CA PHE A 49 -1.57 5.40 4.53
C PHE A 49 -2.04 3.96 4.76
N VAL A 50 -2.48 3.66 5.98
CA VAL A 50 -3.12 2.39 6.31
C VAL A 50 -4.53 2.65 6.76
N TYR A 51 -5.53 2.13 6.09
CA TYR A 51 -6.92 2.26 6.51
C TYR A 51 -7.63 0.92 6.53
N LYS A 52 -8.70 0.86 7.31
CA LYS A 52 -9.60 -0.28 7.40
C LYS A 52 -10.98 0.16 6.92
N VAL A 53 -11.60 -0.60 6.03
CA VAL A 53 -12.86 -0.21 5.37
C VAL A 53 -13.96 0.06 6.40
N GLU A 54 -14.15 -0.84 7.37
CA GLU A 54 -15.28 -0.77 8.31
C GLU A 54 -15.16 0.38 9.30
N SER A 55 -13.95 0.80 9.68
CA SER A 55 -13.77 1.91 10.64
C SER A 55 -13.62 3.27 9.97
N SER A 56 -13.11 3.33 8.75
CA SER A 56 -12.89 4.60 8.02
C SER A 56 -14.05 4.97 7.09
N GLY A 57 -14.87 4.00 6.69
CA GLY A 57 -15.89 4.19 5.64
C GLY A 57 -15.31 4.41 4.25
N ILE A 58 -14.00 4.16 4.05
CA ILE A 58 -13.31 4.31 2.76
C ILE A 58 -13.43 3.00 1.99
N TYR A 59 -14.33 2.95 1.00
CA TYR A 59 -14.44 1.82 0.08
C TYR A 59 -13.47 1.94 -1.12
N GLU A 60 -13.12 3.19 -1.47
CA GLU A 60 -12.22 3.53 -2.55
C GLU A 60 -11.33 4.68 -2.09
N TRP A 61 -10.01 4.51 -2.23
CA TRP A 61 -9.07 5.55 -1.87
C TRP A 61 -9.04 6.65 -2.94
N ARG A 62 -9.47 7.86 -2.56
CA ARG A 62 -9.50 9.04 -3.43
C ARG A 62 -8.47 10.05 -2.97
N ASP A 63 -7.44 10.25 -3.79
CA ASP A 63 -6.30 11.14 -3.52
C ASP A 63 -6.29 12.39 -4.42
N HIS A 64 -7.34 12.58 -5.22
CA HIS A 64 -7.52 13.73 -6.12
C HIS A 64 -6.40 13.93 -7.16
N HIS A 65 -5.57 12.92 -7.41
CA HIS A 65 -4.61 12.90 -8.49
C HIS A 65 -5.18 12.18 -9.72
N GLN A 66 -4.69 12.53 -10.91
CA GLN A 66 -5.00 11.79 -12.12
C GLN A 66 -4.00 10.64 -12.30
N TRP A 67 -4.52 9.44 -12.50
CA TRP A 67 -3.76 8.21 -12.60
C TRP A 67 -3.96 7.57 -13.97
N HIS A 68 -2.91 6.95 -14.50
CA HIS A 68 -3.02 5.98 -15.57
C HIS A 68 -3.61 4.66 -15.05
N ASP A 69 -3.89 3.75 -15.99
CA ASP A 69 -4.40 2.42 -15.68
C ASP A 69 -3.55 1.69 -14.64
N GLU A 70 -4.22 0.84 -13.87
CA GLU A 70 -3.62 0.07 -12.80
C GLU A 70 -3.01 -1.22 -13.35
N PHE A 71 -1.77 -1.49 -12.93
CA PHE A 71 -1.06 -2.73 -13.23
C PHE A 71 -0.97 -3.63 -12.00
N VAL A 72 -1.03 -4.94 -12.23
CA VAL A 72 -0.77 -5.95 -11.20
C VAL A 72 0.72 -6.27 -11.19
N LEU A 73 1.39 -6.07 -10.05
CA LEU A 73 2.80 -6.40 -9.84
C LEU A 73 2.96 -7.19 -8.54
N GLY A 74 2.96 -8.53 -8.65
CA GLY A 74 2.91 -9.41 -7.47
C GLY A 74 1.65 -9.13 -6.64
N ASP A 75 1.83 -8.91 -5.34
CA ASP A 75 0.75 -8.57 -4.40
C ASP A 75 0.26 -7.12 -4.54
N PHE A 76 0.93 -6.30 -5.36
CA PHE A 76 0.64 -4.88 -5.49
C PHE A 76 -0.22 -4.56 -6.72
N ARG A 77 -1.04 -3.54 -6.53
CA ARG A 77 -1.68 -2.76 -7.58
C ARG A 77 -0.95 -1.44 -7.72
N VAL A 78 -0.43 -1.16 -8.91
CA VAL A 78 0.45 -0.01 -9.15
C VAL A 78 -0.12 0.89 -10.23
N SER A 79 -0.15 2.20 -9.98
CA SER A 79 -0.57 3.21 -10.95
C SER A 79 0.41 4.37 -10.99
N CYS A 80 0.60 4.96 -12.17
CA CYS A 80 1.48 6.11 -12.36
C CYS A 80 0.66 7.38 -12.57
N GLN A 81 1.11 8.50 -12.02
CA GLN A 81 0.48 9.80 -12.22
C GLN A 81 0.49 10.18 -13.70
N ALA A 82 -0.65 10.65 -14.20
CA ALA A 82 -0.92 10.83 -15.62
C ALA A 82 -0.60 12.23 -16.19
N ASP A 83 0.10 13.08 -15.44
CA ASP A 83 0.22 14.52 -15.71
C ASP A 83 0.37 14.89 -17.21
N ILE A 84 -0.51 15.80 -17.65
CA ILE A 84 -1.02 15.90 -19.03
C ILE A 84 -0.09 16.66 -19.99
N ASP A 85 0.95 17.35 -19.52
CA ASP A 85 1.70 18.28 -20.38
C ASP A 85 3.20 17.98 -20.56
N SER A 86 3.71 16.86 -20.06
CA SER A 86 5.13 16.54 -20.26
C SER A 86 5.40 15.05 -20.40
N ALA A 87 6.13 14.67 -21.46
CA ALA A 87 6.75 13.35 -21.60
C ALA A 87 7.78 13.05 -20.49
N SER A 88 8.09 14.04 -19.64
CA SER A 88 8.96 13.86 -18.49
C SER A 88 8.33 12.94 -17.44
N LEU A 89 9.13 11.97 -16.99
CA LEU A 89 8.81 11.13 -15.84
C LEU A 89 9.27 11.75 -14.50
N VAL A 90 9.97 12.89 -14.55
CA VAL A 90 10.50 13.59 -13.37
C VAL A 90 9.35 14.12 -12.53
N GLY A 91 9.41 13.90 -11.23
CA GLY A 91 8.40 14.34 -10.26
C GLY A 91 7.09 13.53 -10.30
N ARG A 92 6.92 12.59 -11.23
CA ARG A 92 5.71 11.77 -11.32
C ARG A 92 5.60 10.85 -10.12
N LEU A 93 4.42 10.84 -9.52
CA LEU A 93 4.09 9.96 -8.42
C LEU A 93 3.70 8.56 -8.93
N ILE A 94 4.13 7.56 -8.20
CA ILE A 94 3.72 6.16 -8.33
C ILE A 94 2.93 5.84 -7.07
N ARG A 95 1.72 5.31 -7.25
CA ARG A 95 0.90 4.80 -6.16
C ARG A 95 0.98 3.28 -6.19
N GLN A 96 1.34 2.67 -5.06
CA GLN A 96 1.20 1.23 -4.85
C GLN A 96 0.13 0.98 -3.79
N ARG A 97 -0.65 -0.08 -4.01
CA ARG A 97 -1.68 -0.54 -3.08
C ARG A 97 -1.50 -2.04 -2.87
N ILE A 98 -1.62 -2.47 -1.62
CA ILE A 98 -1.75 -3.87 -1.23
C ILE A 98 -2.93 -4.02 -0.26
N LEU A 99 -3.67 -5.12 -0.40
CA LEU A 99 -4.77 -5.49 0.47
C LEU A 99 -4.29 -6.60 1.40
N LEU A 100 -4.52 -6.43 2.69
CA LEU A 100 -4.14 -7.38 3.73
C LEU A 100 -5.35 -7.67 4.61
N TYR A 101 -5.47 -8.92 5.07
CA TYR A 101 -6.61 -9.34 5.88
C TYR A 101 -6.20 -9.69 7.30
N TRP A 102 -6.95 -9.21 8.29
CA TRP A 102 -6.73 -9.58 9.69
C TRP A 102 -8.04 -9.58 10.47
N ASN A 103 -8.27 -10.61 11.29
CA ASN A 103 -9.51 -10.76 12.07
C ASN A 103 -10.80 -10.61 11.23
N GLY A 104 -10.77 -11.08 9.97
CA GLY A 104 -11.91 -10.98 9.04
C GLY A 104 -12.15 -9.59 8.46
N LEU A 105 -11.18 -8.68 8.58
CA LEU A 105 -11.29 -7.29 8.16
C LEU A 105 -10.29 -6.97 7.06
N GLU A 106 -10.70 -6.10 6.14
CA GLU A 106 -9.86 -5.65 5.03
C GLU A 106 -9.07 -4.40 5.42
N HIS A 107 -7.74 -4.52 5.38
CA HIS A 107 -6.79 -3.45 5.59
C HIS A 107 -6.12 -3.08 4.26
N HIS A 108 -6.18 -1.80 3.91
CA HIS A 108 -5.53 -1.26 2.74
C HIS A 108 -4.28 -0.52 3.16
N VAL A 109 -3.16 -0.84 2.51
CA VAL A 109 -1.92 -0.09 2.62
C VAL A 109 -1.67 0.60 1.29
N ILE A 110 -1.63 1.93 1.29
CA ILE A 110 -1.39 2.77 0.13
C ILE A 110 -0.05 3.46 0.32
N SER A 111 0.87 3.31 -0.61
CA SER A 111 2.15 4.02 -0.63
C SER A 111 2.29 4.90 -1.86
N TYR A 112 2.98 6.02 -1.67
CA TYR A 112 3.31 6.97 -2.71
C TYR A 112 4.81 7.13 -2.81
N LEU A 113 5.34 7.07 -4.03
CA LEU A 113 6.76 7.21 -4.30
C LEU A 113 6.98 7.97 -5.60
N GLN A 114 7.90 8.91 -5.63
CA GLN A 114 8.29 9.56 -6.87
C GLN A 114 9.19 8.66 -7.72
N MET A 115 9.04 8.75 -9.04
CA MET A 115 9.86 7.99 -9.99
C MET A 115 11.36 8.26 -9.83
N ASP A 116 11.74 9.50 -9.52
CA ASP A 116 13.15 9.86 -9.29
C ASP A 116 13.71 9.18 -8.03
N THR A 117 12.91 9.13 -6.96
CA THR A 117 13.26 8.41 -5.72
C THR A 117 13.38 6.92 -5.98
N LEU A 118 12.46 6.31 -6.74
CA LEU A 118 12.55 4.91 -7.13
C LEU A 118 13.83 4.60 -7.90
N ARG A 119 14.17 5.43 -8.89
CA ARG A 119 15.39 5.26 -9.70
C ARG A 119 16.64 5.30 -8.83
N ARG A 120 16.71 6.24 -7.89
CA ARG A 120 17.80 6.36 -6.94
C ARG A 120 17.91 5.12 -6.05
N ILE A 121 16.79 4.65 -5.50
CA ILE A 121 16.74 3.42 -4.68
C ILE A 121 17.26 2.22 -5.45
N VAL A 122 16.87 2.08 -6.72
CA VAL A 122 17.29 0.97 -7.57
C VAL A 122 18.77 1.09 -7.94
N SER A 123 19.30 2.29 -8.15
CA SER A 123 20.70 2.49 -8.56
C SER A 123 21.70 2.43 -7.41
N GLU A 124 21.37 3.01 -6.26
CA GLU A 124 22.29 3.17 -5.13
C GLU A 124 22.11 2.05 -4.10
N GLY A 125 21.03 1.27 -4.21
CA GLY A 125 20.56 0.43 -3.11
C GLY A 125 19.97 1.28 -1.99
N MET A 126 19.20 0.66 -1.10
CA MET A 126 18.60 1.35 0.04
C MET A 126 18.95 0.60 1.31
N GLU A 127 19.33 1.35 2.35
CA GLU A 127 19.39 0.82 3.69
C GLU A 127 17.96 0.51 4.18
N THR A 128 17.77 -0.65 4.80
CA THR A 128 16.51 -1.00 5.45
C THR A 128 16.17 0.04 6.50
N PRO A 129 14.98 0.68 6.47
CA PRO A 129 14.58 1.60 7.52
C PRO A 129 14.56 0.87 8.86
N HIS A 130 15.42 1.28 9.79
CA HIS A 130 15.57 0.67 11.11
C HIS A 130 14.34 0.84 12.02
N ASP A 131 13.38 1.67 11.62
CA ASP A 131 12.21 2.01 12.42
C ASP A 131 11.30 0.81 12.72
N PHE A 132 11.40 -0.29 11.96
CA PHE A 132 10.58 -1.48 12.16
C PHE A 132 11.35 -2.71 12.64
N ASP A 133 12.66 -2.60 12.93
CA ASP A 133 13.51 -3.74 13.34
C ASP A 133 13.03 -4.42 14.63
N HIS A 134 12.30 -3.68 15.47
CA HIS A 134 11.75 -4.15 16.74
C HIS A 134 10.30 -4.67 16.64
N ILE A 135 9.72 -4.67 15.43
CA ILE A 135 8.38 -5.18 15.19
C ILE A 135 8.48 -6.64 14.72
N GLN A 136 7.81 -7.52 15.45
CA GLN A 136 7.64 -8.91 15.05
C GLN A 136 6.23 -9.09 14.50
N ILE A 137 6.13 -9.52 13.24
CA ILE A 137 4.85 -9.85 12.61
C ILE A 137 4.30 -11.09 13.31
N ARG A 138 3.05 -11.04 13.79
CA ARG A 138 2.40 -12.20 14.41
C ARG A 138 2.14 -13.30 13.37
N ASP A 139 2.37 -14.56 13.75
CA ASP A 139 2.21 -15.71 12.84
C ASP A 139 0.83 -15.75 12.19
N GLY A 140 -0.23 -15.54 12.97
CA GLY A 140 -1.60 -15.54 12.46
C GLY A 140 -1.83 -14.51 11.34
N LEU A 141 -1.14 -13.37 11.37
CA LEU A 141 -1.29 -12.35 10.32
C LEU A 141 -0.70 -12.84 9.00
N VAL A 142 0.45 -13.52 9.07
CA VAL A 142 1.09 -14.16 7.91
C VAL A 142 0.23 -15.33 7.42
N GLU A 143 -0.23 -16.19 8.32
CA GLU A 143 -1.04 -17.36 8.01
C GLU A 143 -2.32 -16.99 7.25
N VAL A 144 -3.02 -15.93 7.65
CA VAL A 144 -4.22 -15.44 6.94
C VAL A 144 -3.87 -15.04 5.51
N GLN A 145 -2.75 -14.37 5.27
CA GLN A 145 -2.36 -14.00 3.90
C GLN A 145 -2.03 -15.24 3.06
N LEU A 146 -1.29 -16.20 3.64
CA LEU A 146 -0.96 -17.46 2.97
C LEU A 146 -2.21 -18.27 2.65
N GLN A 147 -3.16 -18.36 3.58
CA GLN A 147 -4.43 -19.05 3.35
C GLN A 147 -5.19 -18.45 2.18
N LEU A 148 -5.20 -17.12 2.02
CA LEU A 148 -5.85 -16.47 0.88
C LEU A 148 -5.13 -16.76 -0.43
N LEU A 149 -3.80 -16.67 -0.45
CA LEU A 149 -2.97 -16.95 -1.62
C LEU A 149 -3.01 -18.42 -2.07
N TYR A 150 -3.16 -19.36 -1.14
CA TYR A 150 -3.15 -20.79 -1.41
C TYR A 150 -4.53 -21.44 -1.24
N SER A 151 -5.58 -20.65 -1.00
CA SER A 151 -6.94 -21.18 -0.93
C SER A 151 -7.33 -21.72 -2.30
N VAL A 152 -7.90 -22.92 -2.29
CA VAL A 152 -8.42 -23.53 -3.50
C VAL A 152 -9.85 -23.02 -3.69
N ALA A 153 -10.06 -22.17 -4.68
CA ALA A 153 -11.39 -21.74 -5.07
C ALA A 153 -12.02 -22.79 -5.99
N TYR A 154 -13.25 -23.20 -5.70
CA TYR A 154 -14.01 -24.04 -6.61
C TYR A 154 -14.64 -23.18 -7.71
N SER A 155 -14.19 -23.36 -8.95
CA SER A 155 -14.86 -22.83 -10.13
C SER A 155 -15.87 -23.87 -10.66
N PRO A 156 -17.14 -23.51 -10.88
CA PRO A 156 -18.13 -24.41 -11.49
C PRO A 156 -17.75 -24.88 -12.90
N TRP A 157 -16.83 -24.17 -13.57
CA TRP A 157 -16.42 -24.43 -14.95
C TRP A 157 -15.06 -25.13 -15.04
N TYR A 158 -14.19 -24.92 -14.03
CA TYR A 158 -12.80 -25.41 -14.05
C TYR A 158 -12.44 -26.32 -12.87
N GLY A 159 -13.38 -26.59 -11.96
CA GLY A 159 -13.15 -27.38 -10.75
C GLY A 159 -12.34 -26.63 -9.71
N TRP A 160 -11.65 -27.37 -8.85
CA TRP A 160 -10.76 -26.83 -7.83
C TRP A 160 -9.54 -26.15 -8.47
N THR A 161 -9.44 -24.84 -8.33
CA THR A 161 -8.31 -24.04 -8.80
C THR A 161 -7.62 -23.37 -7.62
N LEU A 162 -6.29 -23.33 -7.61
CA LEU A 162 -5.58 -22.40 -6.72
C LEU A 162 -6.04 -20.98 -7.07
N ALA A 163 -6.44 -20.19 -6.07
CA ALA A 163 -6.86 -18.81 -6.25
C ALA A 163 -5.73 -17.92 -6.80
#